data_AF-A0A843I0R1-F1
#
_entry.id   AF-A0A843I0R1-F1
#
_cell.length_a   1.000
_cell.length_b   1.000
_cell.length_c   1.000
_cell.angle_alpha   90.00
_cell.angle_beta   90.00
_cell.angle_gamma   90.00
#
_symmetry.space_group_name_H-M   'P 1'
#
loop_
_entity.id
_entity.type
_entity.pdbx_description
1 polymer ?
#
loop_
_entity_poly.entity_id
_entity_poly.type
_entity_poly.pdbx_seq_one_letter_code
_entity_poly.pdbx_strand_id
1 'polypeptide(L)'
;MSKAGSIGIAILALVIGAVIGYLASPAKTVTQTVTATQTATLTQTATQISTTTVTQTATVTQSAPPPAAQPLLIPVSSATVAVNATAGATVRDGPIIVVIRPGTYAMVGNTTLSAYNFSIVLYRVVGVGPAPDGGVPTYAFAFAVNGRVSPAVTLVDLAGKPKPVITLAYMPNNWGSWTWLGYAQAPNGTLVGGRYAFVNTWHYLKGAAVNVQFVKPVPWIFTAYSTSAQPQYSARSPSINATGLTGLIPVEVATATIDGASGSAVEAGNIIAVVPPGTYLQAPNGTIYKSYEFGLVYYAVQGVQGVGGMAPLVAYAFAANGVVSPGYTFVDSSGKPAPVVTIAVLPEGTTSWTWLPPSPSSATSPLAQGSYKFPNTWIQGYGYIVNVQFVKPVPWIFLGPPPSAGSAGSSSAAAATTTATTTSSTSTTTSS
;
A
#
# COMPACT_ATOMS: atom_id res chain seq x y z
N MET A 1 61.69 -9.21 14.44
CA MET A 1 61.27 -10.51 15.02
C MET A 1 59.94 -10.31 15.76
N SER A 2 59.00 -11.24 15.55
CA SER A 2 57.67 -11.47 16.19
C SER A 2 56.69 -10.29 16.29
N LYS A 3 55.63 -10.25 15.48
CA LYS A 3 54.33 -10.97 15.58
C LYS A 3 53.42 -10.47 16.73
N ALA A 4 52.46 -9.61 16.37
CA ALA A 4 51.19 -9.43 17.07
C ALA A 4 50.07 -9.28 16.02
N GLY A 5 49.71 -10.40 15.40
CA GLY A 5 48.46 -10.58 14.67
C GLY A 5 47.69 -11.70 15.35
N SER A 6 46.37 -11.74 15.12
CA SER A 6 45.47 -12.87 15.46
C SER A 6 44.68 -12.79 16.78
N ILE A 7 44.01 -11.67 17.08
CA ILE A 7 42.90 -11.64 18.07
C ILE A 7 41.54 -11.34 17.42
N GLY A 8 41.50 -10.67 16.27
CA GLY A 8 40.24 -10.32 15.58
C GLY A 8 39.55 -11.47 14.81
N ILE A 9 40.24 -12.57 14.52
CA ILE A 9 39.68 -13.70 13.75
C ILE A 9 39.05 -14.78 14.66
N ALA A 10 39.47 -14.85 15.93
CA ALA A 10 38.97 -15.86 16.86
C ALA A 10 37.51 -15.61 17.29
N ILE A 11 37.10 -14.34 17.47
CA ILE A 11 35.74 -14.00 17.93
C ILE A 11 34.72 -14.18 16.79
N LEU A 12 35.09 -13.88 15.54
CA LEU A 12 34.22 -14.08 14.38
C LEU A 12 34.03 -15.58 14.05
N ALA A 13 35.07 -16.39 14.21
CA ALA A 13 34.97 -17.85 14.07
C ALA A 13 34.15 -18.51 15.18
N LEU A 14 34.17 -17.96 16.40
CA LEU A 14 33.41 -18.51 17.53
C LEU A 14 31.90 -18.20 17.43
N VAL A 15 31.53 -17.05 16.87
CA VAL A 15 30.11 -16.70 16.61
C VAL A 15 29.55 -17.45 15.41
N ILE A 16 30.33 -17.63 14.34
CA ILE A 16 29.92 -18.46 13.18
C ILE A 16 29.88 -19.95 13.56
N GLY A 17 30.84 -20.43 14.36
CA GLY A 17 30.86 -21.79 14.89
C GLY A 17 29.70 -22.11 15.84
N ALA A 18 29.25 -21.14 16.65
CA ALA A 18 28.07 -21.30 17.50
C ALA A 18 26.76 -21.38 16.71
N VAL A 19 26.66 -20.69 15.57
CA VAL A 19 25.47 -20.73 14.70
C VAL A 19 25.42 -22.02 13.86
N ILE A 20 26.59 -22.53 13.42
CA ILE A 20 26.66 -23.82 12.69
C ILE A 20 26.52 -25.02 13.65
N GLY A 21 27.05 -24.94 14.87
CA GLY A 21 26.93 -25.99 15.88
C GLY A 21 25.51 -26.18 16.43
N TYR A 22 24.70 -25.11 16.48
CA TYR A 22 23.30 -25.19 16.93
C TYR A 22 22.34 -25.74 15.86
N LEU A 23 22.74 -25.71 14.58
CA LEU A 23 21.97 -26.28 13.46
C LEU A 23 22.26 -27.77 13.20
N ALA A 24 23.25 -28.36 13.90
CA ALA A 24 23.64 -29.76 13.76
C ALA A 24 23.49 -30.58 15.07
N SER A 25 22.94 -30.00 16.14
CA SER A 25 22.72 -30.74 17.38
C SER A 25 21.56 -31.74 17.22
N PRO A 26 21.74 -33.04 17.49
CA PRO A 26 20.64 -33.99 17.55
C PRO A 26 19.65 -33.56 18.65
N ALA A 27 18.37 -33.83 18.43
CA ALA A 27 17.29 -33.49 19.36
C ALA A 27 17.65 -33.92 20.80
N LYS A 28 17.58 -32.98 21.75
CA LYS A 28 17.67 -33.32 23.18
C LYS A 28 16.45 -34.17 23.54
N THR A 29 16.65 -35.46 23.71
CA THR A 29 15.68 -36.37 24.30
C THR A 29 15.49 -36.01 25.77
N VAL A 30 14.31 -35.51 26.13
CA VAL A 30 13.91 -35.36 27.53
C VAL A 30 13.15 -36.62 27.93
N THR A 31 13.74 -37.42 28.81
CA THR A 31 13.07 -38.58 29.39
C THR A 31 12.11 -38.09 30.48
N GLN A 32 10.80 -38.13 30.23
CA GLN A 32 9.79 -38.04 31.28
C GLN A 32 9.38 -39.45 31.69
N THR A 33 9.56 -39.79 32.97
CA THR A 33 9.01 -41.00 33.58
C THR A 33 7.60 -40.69 34.05
N VAL A 34 6.59 -41.33 33.45
CA VAL A 34 5.20 -41.27 33.93
C VAL A 34 4.86 -42.63 34.53
N THR A 35 4.57 -42.66 35.84
CA THR A 35 4.07 -43.86 36.52
C THR A 35 2.55 -43.89 36.40
N ALA A 36 2.00 -44.85 35.67
CA ALA A 36 0.56 -45.12 35.63
C ALA A 36 0.27 -46.46 36.31
N THR A 37 -0.59 -46.46 37.33
CA THR A 37 -1.07 -47.67 38.00
C THR A 37 -2.40 -48.09 37.38
N GLN A 38 -2.48 -49.32 36.83
CA GLN A 38 -3.75 -49.95 36.47
C GLN A 38 -4.01 -51.13 37.40
N THR A 39 -5.22 -51.19 37.94
CA THR A 39 -5.71 -52.31 38.76
C THR A 39 -6.69 -53.12 37.92
N ALA A 40 -6.39 -54.39 37.68
CA ALA A 40 -7.32 -55.33 37.04
C ALA A 40 -7.80 -56.36 38.07
N THR A 41 -9.11 -56.50 38.22
CA THR A 41 -9.75 -57.50 39.10
C THR A 41 -10.29 -58.64 38.24
N LEU A 42 -9.81 -59.87 38.47
CA LEU A 42 -10.35 -61.08 37.85
C LEU A 42 -11.12 -61.88 38.90
N THR A 43 -12.41 -62.12 38.66
CA THR A 43 -13.25 -62.97 39.51
C THR A 43 -13.25 -64.39 38.94
N GLN A 44 -12.69 -65.35 39.67
CA GLN A 44 -12.78 -66.78 39.38
C GLN A 44 -13.57 -67.48 40.49
N THR A 45 -14.53 -68.33 40.11
CA THR A 45 -15.34 -69.12 41.06
C THR A 45 -14.55 -70.36 41.50
N ALA A 46 -13.64 -70.19 42.45
CA ALA A 46 -13.18 -71.21 43.39
C ALA A 46 -12.41 -70.52 44.52
N THR A 47 -12.69 -70.93 45.76
CA THR A 47 -12.27 -70.31 47.03
C THR A 47 -10.74 -70.17 47.17
N GLN A 48 -10.15 -69.12 46.61
CA GLN A 48 -8.84 -68.56 47.00
C GLN A 48 -8.68 -67.16 46.35
N ILE A 49 -8.53 -66.12 47.17
CA ILE A 49 -8.18 -64.78 46.71
C ILE A 49 -6.66 -64.72 46.59
N SER A 50 -6.14 -64.55 45.38
CA SER A 50 -4.71 -64.30 45.15
C SER A 50 -4.55 -62.97 44.42
N THR A 51 -3.82 -62.03 45.03
CA THR A 51 -3.57 -60.69 44.46
C THR A 51 -2.18 -60.69 43.83
N THR A 52 -2.11 -60.70 42.50
CA THR A 52 -0.84 -60.53 41.76
C THR A 52 -0.72 -59.10 41.26
N THR A 53 0.25 -58.35 41.79
CA THR A 53 0.61 -57.03 41.28
C THR A 53 1.62 -57.19 40.14
N VAL A 54 1.22 -56.87 38.91
CA VAL A 54 2.14 -56.84 37.75
C VAL A 54 2.50 -55.39 37.47
N THR A 55 3.76 -55.00 37.72
CA THR A 55 4.28 -53.69 37.34
C THR A 55 4.81 -53.75 35.91
N GLN A 56 4.07 -53.19 34.95
CA GLN A 56 4.51 -53.11 33.56
C GLN A 56 5.07 -51.70 33.30
N THR A 57 6.36 -51.61 32.96
CA THR A 57 7.02 -50.33 32.63
C THR A 57 7.02 -50.16 31.12
N ALA A 58 6.14 -49.29 30.60
CA ALA A 58 6.15 -48.91 29.19
C ALA A 58 6.97 -47.63 29.01
N THR A 59 8.04 -47.70 28.22
CA THR A 59 8.82 -46.51 27.83
C THR A 59 8.24 -45.97 26.52
N VAL A 60 7.50 -44.87 26.59
CA VAL A 60 7.02 -44.17 25.38
C VAL A 60 8.04 -43.08 25.03
N THR A 61 8.79 -43.29 23.95
CA THR A 61 9.70 -42.27 23.43
C THR A 61 8.89 -41.27 22.60
N GLN A 62 8.42 -40.19 23.22
CA GLN A 62 7.83 -39.06 22.48
C GLN A 62 8.97 -38.17 21.97
N SER A 63 9.11 -38.05 20.65
CA SER A 63 9.98 -37.04 20.06
C SER A 63 9.43 -35.66 20.39
N ALA A 64 10.28 -34.76 20.90
CA ALA A 64 9.93 -33.36 21.05
C ALA A 64 9.46 -32.78 19.70
N PRO A 65 8.49 -31.85 19.69
CA PRO A 65 8.16 -31.11 18.48
C PRO A 65 9.46 -30.53 17.88
N PRO A 66 9.68 -30.60 16.56
CA PRO A 66 10.84 -29.97 15.95
C PRO A 66 10.90 -28.50 16.39
N PRO A 67 12.09 -27.95 16.70
CA PRO A 67 12.21 -26.53 17.06
C PRO A 67 11.54 -25.71 15.97
N ALA A 68 10.61 -24.83 16.37
CA ALA A 68 9.86 -24.00 15.43
C ALA A 68 10.86 -23.31 14.49
N ALA A 69 10.79 -23.63 13.20
CA ALA A 69 11.66 -23.03 12.20
C ALA A 69 11.53 -21.50 12.35
N GLN A 70 12.66 -20.81 12.54
CA GLN A 70 12.63 -19.37 12.68
C GLN A 70 11.95 -18.75 11.46
N PRO A 71 11.08 -17.74 11.64
CA PRO A 71 10.47 -17.07 10.51
C PRO A 71 11.52 -16.50 9.56
N LEU A 72 11.30 -16.63 8.26
CA LEU A 72 12.16 -16.10 7.21
C LEU A 72 11.34 -15.23 6.27
N LEU A 73 11.89 -14.06 5.93
CA LEU A 73 11.45 -13.24 4.80
C LEU A 73 12.56 -13.32 3.75
N ILE A 74 12.30 -14.06 2.67
CA ILE A 74 13.29 -14.32 1.61
C ILE A 74 13.00 -13.38 0.43
N PRO A 75 13.94 -12.50 0.02
CA PRO A 75 13.76 -11.61 -1.13
C PRO A 75 13.39 -12.40 -2.39
N VAL A 76 12.40 -11.90 -3.12
CA VAL A 76 11.95 -12.47 -4.41
C VAL A 76 12.22 -11.49 -5.54
N SER A 77 11.99 -10.21 -5.30
CA SER A 77 12.28 -9.13 -6.23
C SER A 77 12.68 -7.87 -5.48
N SER A 78 13.33 -6.96 -6.20
CA SER A 78 13.55 -5.61 -5.72
C SER A 78 13.62 -4.63 -6.88
N ALA A 79 13.03 -3.46 -6.70
CA ALA A 79 13.21 -2.32 -7.60
C ALA A 79 13.85 -1.17 -6.83
N THR A 80 14.78 -0.46 -7.46
CA THR A 80 15.55 0.63 -6.83
C THR A 80 15.46 1.89 -7.67
N VAL A 81 15.38 3.04 -6.99
CA VAL A 81 15.48 4.37 -7.60
C VAL A 81 16.49 5.22 -6.84
N ALA A 82 17.27 6.01 -7.58
CA ALA A 82 18.11 7.04 -6.99
C ALA A 82 17.23 8.23 -6.57
N VAL A 83 17.33 8.64 -5.32
CA VAL A 83 16.58 9.76 -4.78
C VAL A 83 17.47 10.98 -4.67
N ASN A 84 17.01 12.08 -5.23
CA ASN A 84 17.46 13.41 -4.84
C ASN A 84 16.37 14.03 -3.97
N ALA A 85 16.71 14.38 -2.72
CA ALA A 85 15.77 14.89 -1.75
C ALA A 85 15.00 16.12 -2.26
N THR A 86 15.59 17.00 -3.09
CA THR A 86 14.87 18.18 -3.61
C THR A 86 13.91 17.87 -4.75
N ALA A 87 14.13 16.78 -5.48
CA ALA A 87 13.29 16.39 -6.62
C ALA A 87 12.20 15.36 -6.24
N GLY A 88 12.46 14.55 -5.21
CA GLY A 88 11.66 13.36 -4.94
C GLY A 88 11.94 12.24 -5.96
N ALA A 89 11.18 11.15 -5.86
CA ALA A 89 11.27 10.01 -6.76
C ALA A 89 10.03 9.13 -6.65
N THR A 90 9.86 8.20 -7.57
CA THR A 90 8.88 7.13 -7.47
C THR A 90 9.49 5.80 -7.88
N VAL A 91 9.04 4.71 -7.30
CA VAL A 91 9.49 3.35 -7.65
C VAL A 91 8.32 2.38 -7.55
N ARG A 92 8.31 1.37 -8.42
CA ARG A 92 7.33 0.28 -8.41
C ARG A 92 8.04 -1.05 -8.39
N ASP A 93 7.58 -1.95 -7.54
CA ASP A 93 7.93 -3.38 -7.61
C ASP A 93 6.66 -4.21 -7.42
N GLY A 94 6.31 -5.01 -8.43
CA GLY A 94 5.06 -5.76 -8.48
C GLY A 94 3.81 -4.91 -8.16
N PRO A 95 3.04 -5.25 -7.12
CA PRO A 95 1.82 -4.54 -6.73
C PRO A 95 2.08 -3.27 -5.88
N ILE A 96 3.34 -2.93 -5.58
CA ILE A 96 3.67 -1.81 -4.69
C ILE A 96 4.22 -0.64 -5.50
N ILE A 97 3.64 0.54 -5.32
CA ILE A 97 4.17 1.83 -5.80
C ILE A 97 4.51 2.68 -4.57
N VAL A 98 5.69 3.28 -4.56
CA VAL A 98 6.11 4.22 -3.51
C VAL A 98 6.45 5.56 -4.13
N VAL A 99 5.83 6.61 -3.60
CA VAL A 99 6.12 8.00 -3.93
C VAL A 99 6.91 8.65 -2.80
N ILE A 100 8.11 9.12 -3.15
CA ILE A 100 9.01 9.85 -2.26
C ILE A 100 8.88 11.32 -2.63
N ARG A 101 8.23 12.09 -1.76
CA ARG A 101 7.94 13.51 -2.03
C ARG A 101 9.23 14.36 -1.97
N PRO A 102 9.30 15.48 -2.70
CA PRO A 102 10.33 16.49 -2.51
C PRO A 102 10.49 16.90 -1.04
N GLY A 103 11.73 17.17 -0.65
CA GLY A 103 12.20 17.43 0.71
C GLY A 103 12.19 16.21 1.63
N THR A 104 12.28 14.98 1.11
CA THR A 104 12.42 13.75 1.92
C THR A 104 13.87 13.32 1.92
N TYR A 105 14.47 13.26 3.11
CA TYR A 105 15.85 12.88 3.37
C TYR A 105 15.90 11.55 4.10
N ALA A 106 17.02 10.85 4.03
CA ALA A 106 17.25 9.66 4.84
C ALA A 106 18.21 9.96 5.99
N MET A 107 17.75 9.83 7.23
CA MET A 107 18.58 9.94 8.43
C MET A 107 19.11 8.56 8.81
N VAL A 108 20.44 8.41 8.81
CA VAL A 108 21.16 7.19 9.18
C VAL A 108 22.12 7.53 10.31
N GLY A 109 21.80 7.12 11.53
CA GLY A 109 22.49 7.62 12.72
C GLY A 109 22.31 9.14 12.83
N ASN A 110 23.41 9.89 12.90
CA ASN A 110 23.41 11.36 12.96
C ASN A 110 23.57 12.03 11.60
N THR A 111 23.60 11.25 10.51
CA THR A 111 23.83 11.77 9.16
C THR A 111 22.52 11.84 8.38
N THR A 112 22.19 13.02 7.87
CA THR A 112 21.05 13.26 6.98
C THR A 112 21.53 13.24 5.53
N LEU A 113 21.06 12.27 4.75
CA LEU A 113 21.41 12.07 3.35
C LEU A 113 20.40 12.77 2.44
N SER A 114 20.89 13.69 1.59
CA SER A 114 20.12 14.33 0.52
C SER A 114 20.10 13.52 -0.78
N ALA A 115 21.03 12.59 -0.93
CA ALA A 115 21.08 11.64 -2.04
C ALA A 115 21.22 10.21 -1.48
N TYR A 116 20.34 9.31 -1.90
CA TYR A 116 20.34 7.92 -1.45
C TYR A 116 19.60 7.02 -2.45
N ASN A 117 19.92 5.72 -2.43
CA ASN A 117 19.14 4.72 -3.16
C ASN A 117 17.98 4.26 -2.28
N PHE A 118 16.77 4.30 -2.83
CA PHE A 118 15.58 3.75 -2.19
C PHE A 118 15.12 2.52 -2.97
N SER A 119 14.88 1.43 -2.27
CA SER A 119 14.41 0.18 -2.86
C SER A 119 13.12 -0.30 -2.23
N ILE A 120 12.23 -0.85 -3.03
CA ILE A 120 11.20 -1.78 -2.58
C ILE A 120 11.80 -3.19 -2.69
N VAL A 121 11.63 -4.02 -1.66
CA VAL A 121 12.00 -5.44 -1.69
C VAL A 121 10.77 -6.25 -1.36
N LEU A 122 10.34 -7.12 -2.28
CA LEU A 122 9.28 -8.08 -2.02
C LEU A 122 9.86 -9.38 -1.46
N TYR A 123 9.18 -9.94 -0.46
CA TYR A 123 9.60 -11.12 0.25
C TYR A 123 8.54 -12.21 0.21
N ARG A 124 9.00 -13.43 -0.03
CA ARG A 124 8.27 -14.64 0.33
C ARG A 124 8.38 -14.85 1.83
N VAL A 125 7.25 -15.15 2.48
CA VAL A 125 7.18 -15.48 3.91
C VAL A 125 7.29 -16.99 4.12
N VAL A 126 8.13 -17.44 5.05
CA VAL A 126 8.30 -18.85 5.43
C VAL A 126 8.35 -18.95 6.94
N GLY A 127 7.61 -19.89 7.55
CA GLY A 127 7.59 -20.07 9.00
C GLY A 127 6.96 -18.90 9.78
N VAL A 128 6.24 -17.99 9.11
CA VAL A 128 5.47 -16.92 9.74
C VAL A 128 4.10 -17.46 10.12
N GLY A 129 3.76 -17.44 11.41
CA GLY A 129 2.43 -17.83 11.89
C GLY A 129 1.35 -16.78 11.63
N PRO A 130 0.08 -17.08 11.95
CA PRO A 130 -1.02 -16.11 11.90
C PRO A 130 -0.68 -14.84 12.69
N ALA A 131 -1.18 -13.70 12.22
CA ALA A 131 -1.06 -12.43 12.92
C ALA A 131 -1.90 -12.43 14.22
N PRO A 132 -1.64 -11.51 15.17
CA PRO A 132 -2.35 -11.46 16.45
C PRO A 132 -3.87 -11.31 16.34
N ASP A 133 -4.36 -10.79 15.22
CA ASP A 133 -5.77 -10.64 14.88
C ASP A 133 -6.35 -11.84 14.08
N GLY A 134 -5.58 -12.91 13.93
CA GLY A 134 -5.96 -14.11 13.19
C GLY A 134 -5.73 -14.02 11.67
N GLY A 135 -5.19 -12.93 11.16
CA GLY A 135 -4.90 -12.77 9.73
C GLY A 135 -3.87 -13.78 9.22
N VAL A 136 -4.10 -14.34 8.03
CA VAL A 136 -3.21 -15.33 7.41
C VAL A 136 -2.10 -14.62 6.61
N PRO A 137 -0.81 -14.82 6.92
CA PRO A 137 0.28 -14.15 6.21
C PRO A 137 0.35 -14.60 4.75
N THR A 138 0.49 -13.66 3.83
CA THR A 138 0.50 -13.94 2.38
C THR A 138 1.86 -13.66 1.74
N TYR A 139 2.31 -12.40 1.73
CA TYR A 139 3.67 -12.00 1.36
C TYR A 139 4.08 -10.79 2.21
N ALA A 140 5.34 -10.38 2.11
CA ALA A 140 5.81 -9.18 2.80
C ALA A 140 6.54 -8.25 1.83
N PHE A 141 6.64 -6.99 2.18
CA PHE A 141 7.51 -6.05 1.51
C PHE A 141 8.26 -5.21 2.54
N ALA A 142 9.39 -4.64 2.15
CA ALA A 142 10.09 -3.66 2.96
C ALA A 142 10.66 -2.57 2.07
N PHE A 143 10.95 -1.43 2.68
CA PHE A 143 11.85 -0.46 2.06
C PHE A 143 13.28 -0.76 2.47
N ALA A 144 14.21 -0.45 1.57
CA ALA A 144 15.62 -0.38 1.88
C ALA A 144 16.17 0.99 1.51
N VAL A 145 17.02 1.55 2.36
CA VAL A 145 17.81 2.74 2.03
C VAL A 145 19.26 2.31 1.93
N ASN A 146 19.87 2.51 0.76
CA ASN A 146 21.23 2.06 0.45
C ASN A 146 21.43 0.56 0.79
N GLY A 147 20.45 -0.28 0.43
CA GLY A 147 20.46 -1.72 0.65
C GLY A 147 20.14 -2.18 2.09
N ARG A 148 19.91 -1.25 3.02
CA ARG A 148 19.61 -1.57 4.42
C ARG A 148 18.12 -1.52 4.71
N VAL A 149 17.58 -2.65 5.17
CA VAL A 149 16.25 -2.74 5.77
C VAL A 149 16.45 -2.70 7.28
N SER A 150 16.22 -1.54 7.89
CA SER A 150 16.53 -1.32 9.30
C SER A 150 15.70 -0.20 9.94
N PRO A 151 15.20 -0.39 11.17
CA PRO A 151 14.53 0.67 11.93
C PRO A 151 15.48 1.80 12.37
N ALA A 152 16.80 1.60 12.25
CA ALA A 152 17.81 2.63 12.52
C ALA A 152 17.86 3.72 11.44
N VAL A 153 17.27 3.47 10.27
CA VAL A 153 17.06 4.49 9.24
C VAL A 153 15.69 5.12 9.43
N THR A 154 15.60 6.44 9.28
CA THR A 154 14.32 7.16 9.32
C THR A 154 14.25 8.16 8.18
N LEU A 155 13.12 8.20 7.47
CA LEU A 155 12.83 9.20 6.46
C LEU A 155 12.31 10.46 7.14
N VAL A 156 12.96 11.58 6.85
CA VAL A 156 12.76 12.85 7.56
C VAL A 156 12.69 14.04 6.60
N ASP A 157 12.17 15.16 7.08
CA ASP A 157 12.35 16.45 6.43
C ASP A 157 13.72 17.06 6.75
N LEU A 158 14.00 18.25 6.21
CA LEU A 158 15.27 18.95 6.47
C LEU A 158 15.46 19.32 7.95
N ALA A 159 14.37 19.44 8.71
CA ALA A 159 14.39 19.72 10.15
C ALA A 159 14.51 18.44 11.00
N GLY A 160 14.66 17.26 10.38
CA GLY A 160 14.76 15.98 11.07
C GLY A 160 13.41 15.42 11.54
N LYS A 161 12.28 16.03 11.19
CA LYS A 161 10.96 15.52 11.56
C LYS A 161 10.55 14.36 10.65
N PRO A 162 9.84 13.34 11.16
CA PRO A 162 9.41 12.21 10.34
C PRO A 162 8.64 12.68 9.10
N LYS A 163 9.05 12.19 7.93
CA LYS A 163 8.42 12.51 6.65
C LYS A 163 8.09 11.22 5.91
N PRO A 164 6.82 10.77 5.98
CA PRO A 164 6.44 9.49 5.40
C PRO A 164 6.44 9.55 3.87
N VAL A 165 6.78 8.39 3.29
CA VAL A 165 6.52 8.11 1.88
C VAL A 165 5.07 7.69 1.70
N ILE A 166 4.53 7.91 0.50
CA ILE A 166 3.19 7.45 0.15
C ILE A 166 3.35 6.08 -0.50
N THR A 167 2.68 5.08 0.05
CA THR A 167 2.76 3.69 -0.42
C THR A 167 1.40 3.27 -0.92
N LEU A 168 1.30 2.97 -2.21
CA LEU A 168 0.13 2.36 -2.82
C LEU A 168 0.39 0.86 -2.98
N ALA A 169 -0.53 0.05 -2.49
CA ALA A 169 -0.52 -1.40 -2.66
C ALA A 169 -1.78 -1.84 -3.41
N TYR A 170 -1.60 -2.48 -4.57
CA TYR A 170 -2.68 -3.21 -5.23
C TYR A 170 -2.93 -4.51 -4.47
N MET A 171 -3.88 -4.47 -3.54
CA MET A 171 -4.23 -5.58 -2.68
C MET A 171 -5.75 -5.73 -2.54
N PRO A 172 -6.24 -6.95 -2.31
CA PRO A 172 -7.65 -7.17 -1.97
C PRO A 172 -8.10 -6.37 -0.74
N ASN A 173 -9.36 -5.94 -0.72
CA ASN A 173 -9.88 -5.14 0.39
C ASN A 173 -10.05 -5.95 1.69
N ASN A 174 -9.98 -7.27 1.63
CA ASN A 174 -9.91 -8.14 2.82
C ASN A 174 -8.48 -8.37 3.30
N TRP A 175 -7.51 -7.57 2.84
CA TRP A 175 -6.14 -7.62 3.33
C TRP A 175 -5.81 -6.43 4.20
N GLY A 176 -4.85 -6.64 5.09
CA GLY A 176 -4.21 -5.60 5.89
C GLY A 176 -2.74 -5.94 6.03
N SER A 177 -2.05 -5.30 6.96
CA SER A 177 -0.65 -5.64 7.17
C SER A 177 -0.19 -5.32 8.58
N TRP A 178 0.86 -6.01 9.00
CA TRP A 178 1.52 -5.78 10.28
C TRP A 178 2.98 -5.42 10.07
N THR A 179 3.46 -4.47 10.88
CA THR A 179 4.90 -4.18 10.98
C THR A 179 5.60 -5.36 11.65
N TRP A 180 6.74 -5.78 11.08
CA TRP A 180 7.56 -6.89 11.55
C TRP A 180 8.93 -6.39 12.03
N LEU A 181 9.30 -6.71 13.28
CA LEU A 181 10.51 -6.21 13.95
C LEU A 181 11.30 -7.33 14.63
N GLY A 182 12.56 -7.05 14.99
CA GLY A 182 13.41 -8.00 15.72
C GLY A 182 14.06 -9.06 14.82
N TYR A 183 14.19 -8.79 13.53
CA TYR A 183 14.88 -9.64 12.56
C TYR A 183 16.35 -9.26 12.43
N ALA A 184 17.16 -10.18 11.93
CA ALA A 184 18.51 -9.92 11.43
C ALA A 184 18.53 -10.01 9.90
N GLN A 185 19.21 -9.09 9.23
CA GLN A 185 19.39 -9.13 7.77
C GLN A 185 20.66 -9.92 7.44
N ALA A 186 20.51 -11.05 6.74
CA ALA A 186 21.61 -11.84 6.22
C ALA A 186 22.26 -11.16 4.99
N PRO A 187 23.50 -11.53 4.61
CA PRO A 187 24.19 -10.91 3.47
C PRO A 187 23.45 -11.02 2.13
N ASN A 188 22.64 -12.07 1.95
CA ASN A 188 21.80 -12.27 0.76
C ASN A 188 20.47 -11.48 0.82
N GLY A 189 20.28 -10.62 1.83
CA GLY A 189 19.06 -9.85 2.04
C GLY A 189 17.92 -10.59 2.76
N THR A 190 18.07 -11.89 3.07
CA THR A 190 17.05 -12.62 3.84
C THR A 190 16.93 -12.05 5.26
N LEU A 191 15.71 -11.80 5.71
CA LEU A 191 15.44 -11.38 7.07
C LEU A 191 15.09 -12.63 7.90
N VAL A 192 15.89 -12.87 8.94
CA VAL A 192 15.80 -14.06 9.80
C VAL A 192 15.24 -13.67 11.16
N GLY A 193 14.20 -14.37 11.59
CA GLY A 193 13.50 -14.15 12.85
C GLY A 193 12.53 -12.96 12.80
N GLY A 194 12.28 -12.39 13.97
CA GLY A 194 11.36 -11.28 14.19
C GLY A 194 9.96 -11.69 14.65
N ARG A 195 9.09 -10.69 14.80
CA ARG A 195 7.72 -10.83 15.27
C ARG A 195 6.84 -9.68 14.81
N TYR A 196 5.53 -9.91 14.78
CA TYR A 196 4.53 -8.86 14.64
C TYR A 196 4.67 -7.83 15.76
N ALA A 197 4.67 -6.55 15.41
CA ALA A 197 4.78 -5.45 16.36
C ALA A 197 3.45 -4.70 16.51
N PHE A 198 2.92 -4.15 15.42
CA PHE A 198 1.66 -3.42 15.40
C PHE A 198 1.03 -3.47 14.00
N VAL A 199 -0.30 -3.37 13.97
CA VAL A 199 -1.10 -3.29 12.74
C VAL A 199 -0.89 -1.93 12.05
N ASN A 200 -0.86 -1.93 10.73
CA ASN A 200 -0.75 -0.70 9.95
C ASN A 200 -2.14 -0.22 9.51
N THR A 201 -2.33 1.09 9.46
CA THR A 201 -3.56 1.70 8.96
C THR A 201 -3.44 1.99 7.47
N TRP A 202 -4.44 1.56 6.70
CA TRP A 202 -4.53 1.79 5.26
C TRP A 202 -5.78 2.59 4.92
N HIS A 203 -5.68 3.47 3.94
CA HIS A 203 -6.82 4.07 3.25
C HIS A 203 -7.23 3.14 2.11
N TYR A 204 -8.33 2.43 2.30
CA TYR A 204 -8.82 1.45 1.32
C TYR A 204 -9.49 2.14 0.13
N LEU A 205 -9.11 1.69 -1.07
CA LEU A 205 -9.63 2.11 -2.37
C LEU A 205 -10.38 0.95 -3.04
N LYS A 206 -10.65 1.04 -4.35
CA LYS A 206 -11.27 -0.06 -5.11
C LYS A 206 -10.20 -1.01 -5.65
N GLY A 207 -9.82 -2.00 -4.85
CA GLY A 207 -8.79 -2.99 -5.23
C GLY A 207 -7.35 -2.50 -5.06
N ALA A 208 -7.19 -1.42 -4.29
CA ALA A 208 -5.91 -0.92 -3.85
C ALA A 208 -6.05 -0.29 -2.45
N ALA A 209 -4.92 0.03 -1.85
CA ALA A 209 -4.87 0.70 -0.55
C ALA A 209 -3.65 1.61 -0.44
N VAL A 210 -3.80 2.73 0.26
CA VAL A 210 -2.73 3.72 0.45
C VAL A 210 -2.32 3.82 1.91
N ASN A 211 -1.01 3.80 2.17
CA ASN A 211 -0.42 4.15 3.46
C ASN A 211 0.37 5.46 3.35
N VAL A 212 0.18 6.34 4.33
CA VAL A 212 0.80 7.66 4.41
C VAL A 212 1.62 7.85 5.69
N GLN A 213 2.00 6.76 6.36
CA GLN A 213 2.61 6.76 7.69
C GLN A 213 4.01 6.12 7.72
N PHE A 214 4.42 5.41 6.67
CA PHE A 214 5.71 4.72 6.66
C PHE A 214 6.89 5.68 6.58
N VAL A 215 7.66 5.74 7.67
CA VAL A 215 8.87 6.56 7.82
C VAL A 215 10.13 5.72 8.07
N LYS A 216 9.99 4.46 8.47
CA LYS A 216 11.12 3.57 8.79
C LYS A 216 11.19 2.43 7.78
N PRO A 217 12.37 2.12 7.22
CA PRO A 217 12.58 0.96 6.36
C PRO A 217 12.52 -0.34 7.18
N VAL A 218 11.32 -0.85 7.43
CA VAL A 218 11.06 -2.12 8.12
C VAL A 218 10.15 -2.98 7.25
N PRO A 219 10.12 -4.31 7.43
CA PRO A 219 9.19 -5.16 6.72
C PRO A 219 7.76 -5.02 7.24
N TRP A 220 6.82 -5.09 6.30
CA TRP A 220 5.38 -5.20 6.55
C TRP A 220 4.88 -6.49 5.91
N ILE A 221 4.25 -7.33 6.73
CA ILE A 221 3.66 -8.59 6.30
C ILE A 221 2.19 -8.34 5.97
N PHE A 222 1.79 -8.61 4.73
CA PHE A 222 0.38 -8.62 4.35
C PHE A 222 -0.31 -9.84 4.90
N THR A 223 -1.50 -9.61 5.44
CA THR A 223 -2.35 -10.62 6.07
C THR A 223 -3.73 -10.58 5.42
N ALA A 224 -4.26 -11.76 5.09
CA ALA A 224 -5.60 -11.93 4.54
C ALA A 224 -6.60 -12.24 5.65
N TYR A 225 -7.78 -11.64 5.56
CA TYR A 225 -8.89 -11.77 6.50
C TYR A 225 -10.14 -12.32 5.81
N SER A 226 -11.10 -12.82 6.58
CA SER A 226 -12.40 -13.24 6.07
C SER A 226 -13.31 -12.05 5.72
N THR A 227 -13.08 -10.88 6.34
CA THR A 227 -13.89 -9.67 6.17
C THR A 227 -13.19 -8.63 5.31
N SER A 228 -13.94 -8.01 4.40
CA SER A 228 -13.43 -6.90 3.59
C SER A 228 -13.56 -5.57 4.32
N ALA A 229 -12.50 -4.77 4.30
CA ALA A 229 -12.56 -3.37 4.64
C ALA A 229 -13.38 -2.60 3.59
N GLN A 230 -14.12 -1.59 4.06
CA GLN A 230 -14.87 -0.70 3.18
C GLN A 230 -13.97 0.46 2.73
N PRO A 231 -14.07 0.89 1.46
CA PRO A 231 -13.41 2.10 1.01
C PRO A 231 -13.79 3.31 1.87
N GLN A 232 -12.83 4.20 2.14
CA GLN A 232 -13.05 5.39 2.99
C GLN A 232 -13.51 6.61 2.19
N TYR A 233 -14.18 6.37 1.05
CA TYR A 233 -14.67 7.38 0.14
C TYR A 233 -15.96 6.89 -0.54
N SER A 234 -16.74 7.83 -1.07
CA SER A 234 -17.91 7.53 -1.89
C SER A 234 -17.66 7.93 -3.33
N ALA A 235 -18.02 7.09 -4.29
CA ALA A 235 -17.99 7.41 -5.71
C ALA A 235 -19.40 7.40 -6.30
N ARG A 236 -19.66 8.29 -7.25
CA ARG A 236 -20.91 8.35 -8.00
C ARG A 236 -20.70 8.85 -9.42
N SER A 237 -21.55 8.42 -10.33
CA SER A 237 -21.66 9.01 -11.66
C SER A 237 -22.72 10.11 -11.66
N PRO A 238 -22.38 11.36 -12.02
CA PRO A 238 -23.35 12.43 -12.18
C PRO A 238 -24.37 12.10 -13.29
N SER A 239 -25.64 12.45 -13.06
CA SER A 239 -26.68 12.34 -14.10
C SER A 239 -26.65 13.60 -14.97
N ILE A 240 -26.10 13.48 -16.18
CA ILE A 240 -25.93 14.59 -17.13
C ILE A 240 -26.42 14.16 -18.51
N ASN A 241 -27.27 14.99 -19.13
CA ASN A 241 -27.55 14.86 -20.56
C ASN A 241 -26.39 15.49 -21.35
N ALA A 242 -25.48 14.64 -21.83
CA ALA A 242 -24.26 15.08 -22.53
C ALA A 242 -24.49 15.52 -23.99
N THR A 243 -25.72 15.40 -24.51
CA THR A 243 -26.00 15.66 -25.92
C THR A 243 -25.72 17.12 -26.29
N GLY A 244 -24.80 17.35 -27.23
CA GLY A 244 -24.44 18.68 -27.71
C GLY A 244 -23.55 19.51 -26.78
N LEU A 245 -23.08 18.93 -25.66
CA LEU A 245 -22.14 19.61 -24.78
C LEU A 245 -20.71 19.57 -25.33
N THR A 246 -19.94 20.62 -25.04
CA THR A 246 -18.50 20.68 -25.32
C THR A 246 -17.76 21.10 -24.05
N GLY A 247 -16.54 20.60 -23.88
CA GLY A 247 -15.72 20.79 -22.69
C GLY A 247 -15.45 19.49 -21.94
N LEU A 248 -15.40 19.59 -20.61
CA LEU A 248 -15.13 18.47 -19.71
C LEU A 248 -16.46 18.02 -19.08
N ILE A 249 -16.85 16.78 -19.34
CA ILE A 249 -18.12 16.20 -18.86
C ILE A 249 -17.80 15.21 -17.73
N PRO A 250 -18.24 15.45 -16.48
CA PRO A 250 -17.85 14.58 -15.38
C PRO A 250 -18.56 13.23 -15.52
N VAL A 251 -17.76 12.16 -15.40
CA VAL A 251 -18.19 10.76 -15.53
C VAL A 251 -18.26 10.10 -14.16
N GLU A 252 -17.33 10.44 -13.29
CA GLU A 252 -17.25 9.92 -11.93
C GLU A 252 -16.76 11.04 -10.99
N VAL A 253 -17.37 11.11 -9.81
CA VAL A 253 -16.96 11.99 -8.73
C VAL A 253 -16.76 11.12 -7.49
N ALA A 254 -15.52 11.06 -7.01
CA ALA A 254 -15.14 10.40 -5.77
C ALA A 254 -14.93 11.45 -4.68
N THR A 255 -15.58 11.30 -3.52
CA THR A 255 -15.49 12.25 -2.41
C THR A 255 -15.13 11.56 -1.10
N ALA A 256 -14.35 12.27 -0.28
CA ALA A 256 -14.05 11.89 1.09
C ALA A 256 -14.05 13.12 1.99
N THR A 257 -14.44 12.93 3.24
CA THR A 257 -14.20 13.93 4.28
C THR A 257 -12.75 13.81 4.72
N ILE A 258 -12.00 14.90 4.62
CA ILE A 258 -10.61 14.96 5.06
C ILE A 258 -10.56 15.54 6.47
N ASP A 259 -9.75 14.92 7.32
CA ASP A 259 -9.13 15.59 8.47
C ASP A 259 -7.67 15.88 8.08
N GLY A 260 -7.30 17.15 8.04
CA GLY A 260 -5.96 17.59 7.67
C GLY A 260 -4.85 17.04 8.55
N ALA A 261 -5.15 16.54 9.76
CA ALA A 261 -4.17 15.84 10.59
C ALA A 261 -3.88 14.40 10.10
N SER A 262 -4.88 13.73 9.52
CA SER A 262 -4.82 12.30 9.17
C SER A 262 -4.60 12.07 7.68
N GLY A 263 -5.06 12.99 6.83
CA GLY A 263 -5.08 12.79 5.38
C GLY A 263 -6.11 11.74 4.94
N SER A 264 -6.15 11.46 3.64
CA SER A 264 -6.94 10.36 3.06
C SER A 264 -6.50 10.09 1.61
N ALA A 265 -7.14 9.12 0.96
CA ALA A 265 -7.01 8.88 -0.46
C ALA A 265 -8.38 8.62 -1.10
N VAL A 266 -8.52 9.01 -2.37
CA VAL A 266 -9.70 8.73 -3.20
C VAL A 266 -9.25 8.27 -4.58
N GLU A 267 -10.12 7.53 -5.26
CA GLU A 267 -9.87 7.01 -6.61
C GLU A 267 -11.08 7.28 -7.51
N ALA A 268 -10.82 7.75 -8.73
CA ALA A 268 -11.82 7.91 -9.79
C ALA A 268 -11.17 7.63 -11.16
N GLY A 269 -11.82 6.82 -11.98
CA GLY A 269 -11.23 6.34 -13.23
C GLY A 269 -9.90 5.62 -13.01
N ASN A 270 -8.84 6.11 -13.66
CA ASN A 270 -7.47 5.61 -13.54
C ASN A 270 -6.56 6.51 -12.68
N ILE A 271 -7.16 7.37 -11.85
CA ILE A 271 -6.48 8.38 -11.04
C ILE A 271 -6.70 8.09 -9.57
N ILE A 272 -5.62 8.10 -8.80
CA ILE A 272 -5.61 8.06 -7.35
C ILE A 272 -5.09 9.40 -6.85
N ALA A 273 -5.84 10.06 -5.98
CA ALA A 273 -5.43 11.28 -5.30
C ALA A 273 -5.24 10.99 -3.82
N VAL A 274 -4.06 11.31 -3.31
CA VAL A 274 -3.68 11.14 -1.90
C VAL A 274 -3.49 12.52 -1.29
N VAL A 275 -4.33 12.85 -0.32
CA VAL A 275 -4.22 14.05 0.51
C VAL A 275 -3.33 13.69 1.71
N PRO A 276 -2.06 14.14 1.76
CA PRO A 276 -1.16 13.73 2.83
C PRO A 276 -1.56 14.34 4.18
N PRO A 277 -1.18 13.72 5.31
CA PRO A 277 -1.24 14.36 6.63
C PRO A 277 -0.54 15.72 6.61
N GLY A 278 -1.12 16.69 7.31
CA GLY A 278 -0.69 18.09 7.34
C GLY A 278 -1.27 18.95 6.21
N THR A 279 -2.24 18.46 5.45
CA THR A 279 -2.88 19.20 4.34
C THR A 279 -4.24 19.74 4.77
N TYR A 280 -4.39 21.06 4.75
CA TYR A 280 -5.55 21.84 5.11
C TYR A 280 -6.12 22.53 3.87
N LEU A 281 -7.36 23.00 3.96
CA LEU A 281 -8.00 23.73 2.86
C LEU A 281 -8.09 25.21 3.21
N GLN A 282 -7.46 26.07 2.42
CA GLN A 282 -7.66 27.51 2.47
C GLN A 282 -8.76 27.93 1.50
N ALA A 283 -9.78 28.63 2.01
CA ALA A 283 -10.82 29.24 1.20
C ALA A 283 -10.40 30.60 0.62
N PRO A 284 -11.16 31.12 -0.38
CA PRO A 284 -10.88 32.44 -0.97
C PRO A 284 -10.84 33.60 0.04
N ASN A 285 -11.58 33.49 1.14
CA ASN A 285 -11.61 34.47 2.22
C ASN A 285 -10.41 34.35 3.20
N GLY A 286 -9.47 33.43 2.94
CA GLY A 286 -8.29 33.19 3.76
C GLY A 286 -8.49 32.19 4.90
N THR A 287 -9.72 31.75 5.19
CA THR A 287 -10.00 30.77 6.26
C THR A 287 -9.35 29.43 5.96
N ILE A 288 -8.62 28.87 6.92
CA ILE A 288 -8.00 27.53 6.83
C ILE A 288 -8.87 26.52 7.58
N TYR A 289 -9.40 25.54 6.85
CA TYR A 289 -10.21 24.46 7.40
C TYR A 289 -9.36 23.22 7.65
N LYS A 290 -9.45 22.70 8.89
CA LYS A 290 -8.90 21.39 9.25
C LYS A 290 -9.74 20.24 8.68
N SER A 291 -11.06 20.40 8.63
CA SER A 291 -11.94 19.41 8.02
C SER A 291 -12.69 20.01 6.84
N TYR A 292 -12.70 19.27 5.73
CA TYR A 292 -13.29 19.70 4.47
C TYR A 292 -13.65 18.49 3.61
N GLU A 293 -14.55 18.67 2.66
CA GLU A 293 -14.82 17.65 1.65
C GLU A 293 -13.81 17.79 0.50
N PHE A 294 -13.08 16.72 0.24
CA PHE A 294 -12.24 16.59 -0.94
C PHE A 294 -12.95 15.76 -1.99
N GLY A 295 -12.90 16.22 -3.24
CA GLY A 295 -13.40 15.50 -4.40
C GLY A 295 -12.30 15.27 -5.44
N LEU A 296 -12.32 14.11 -6.09
CA LEU A 296 -11.62 13.83 -7.33
C LEU A 296 -12.68 13.61 -8.41
N VAL A 297 -12.65 14.45 -9.44
CA VAL A 297 -13.59 14.38 -10.56
C VAL A 297 -12.86 13.84 -11.77
N TYR A 298 -13.38 12.78 -12.37
CA TYR A 298 -12.92 12.22 -13.63
C TYR A 298 -13.85 12.67 -14.76
N TYR A 299 -13.29 13.26 -15.80
CA TYR A 299 -14.02 13.86 -16.91
C TYR A 299 -13.73 13.13 -18.23
N ALA A 300 -14.79 12.91 -19.01
CA ALA A 300 -14.68 12.74 -20.44
C ALA A 300 -14.37 14.10 -21.10
N VAL A 301 -13.57 14.08 -22.16
CA VAL A 301 -13.24 15.27 -22.94
C VAL A 301 -14.07 15.27 -24.22
N GLN A 302 -14.88 16.31 -24.44
CA GLN A 302 -15.74 16.44 -25.62
C GLN A 302 -15.48 17.75 -26.35
N GLY A 303 -15.06 17.70 -27.62
CA GLY A 303 -14.86 18.90 -28.45
C GLY A 303 -13.74 19.84 -27.99
N VAL A 304 -12.92 19.45 -27.01
CA VAL A 304 -11.73 20.21 -26.60
C VAL A 304 -10.60 19.90 -27.58
N GLN A 305 -9.91 20.93 -28.05
CA GLN A 305 -8.80 20.78 -28.98
C GLN A 305 -7.52 20.32 -28.27
N GLY A 306 -6.63 19.67 -29.03
CA GLY A 306 -5.29 19.33 -28.59
C GLY A 306 -4.35 20.53 -28.48
N VAL A 307 -3.15 20.31 -27.91
CA VAL A 307 -2.05 21.30 -27.88
C VAL A 307 -0.75 20.61 -28.27
N GLY A 308 0.07 21.30 -29.07
CA GLY A 308 1.39 20.79 -29.46
C GLY A 308 1.33 19.49 -30.26
N GLY A 309 0.30 19.32 -31.10
CA GLY A 309 0.10 18.10 -31.91
C GLY A 309 -0.40 16.88 -31.12
N MET A 310 -0.61 16.99 -29.81
CA MET A 310 -1.16 15.92 -28.97
C MET A 310 -2.68 16.01 -28.86
N ALA A 311 -3.36 14.86 -28.84
CA ALA A 311 -4.80 14.77 -28.67
C ALA A 311 -5.18 14.67 -27.19
N PRO A 312 -6.30 15.27 -26.76
CA PRO A 312 -6.80 15.07 -25.40
C PRO A 312 -7.37 13.66 -25.24
N LEU A 313 -7.03 13.03 -24.12
CA LEU A 313 -7.45 11.67 -23.80
C LEU A 313 -8.59 11.69 -22.77
N VAL A 314 -8.28 12.20 -21.59
CA VAL A 314 -9.15 12.25 -20.41
C VAL A 314 -8.76 13.48 -19.58
N ALA A 315 -9.62 13.90 -18.66
CA ALA A 315 -9.28 14.97 -17.75
C ALA A 315 -9.70 14.64 -16.33
N TYR A 316 -9.10 15.32 -15.36
CA TYR A 316 -9.50 15.22 -13.97
C TYR A 316 -9.35 16.58 -13.30
N ALA A 317 -10.05 16.77 -12.19
CA ALA A 317 -9.85 17.93 -11.32
C ALA A 317 -9.98 17.49 -9.88
N PHE A 318 -9.36 18.27 -8.98
CA PHE A 318 -9.83 18.25 -7.60
C PHE A 318 -11.05 19.14 -7.46
N ALA A 319 -11.91 18.80 -6.51
CA ALA A 319 -12.96 19.64 -5.99
C ALA A 319 -12.74 19.84 -4.49
N ALA A 320 -13.04 21.04 -4.00
CA ALA A 320 -13.04 21.35 -2.58
C ALA A 320 -14.44 21.82 -2.19
N ASN A 321 -15.05 21.15 -1.22
CA ASN A 321 -16.43 21.41 -0.79
C ASN A 321 -17.41 21.41 -1.98
N GLY A 322 -17.35 20.37 -2.81
CA GLY A 322 -18.19 20.21 -3.99
C GLY A 322 -17.87 21.13 -5.19
N VAL A 323 -16.85 21.99 -5.12
CA VAL A 323 -16.57 22.99 -6.16
C VAL A 323 -15.17 22.82 -6.75
N VAL A 324 -15.08 22.86 -8.08
CA VAL A 324 -13.82 23.02 -8.82
C VAL A 324 -13.54 24.52 -8.98
N SER A 325 -12.54 25.03 -8.27
CA SER A 325 -12.23 26.46 -8.24
C SER A 325 -10.76 26.73 -7.88
N PRO A 326 -10.06 27.61 -8.62
CA PRO A 326 -8.71 28.06 -8.25
C PRO A 326 -8.68 28.98 -7.02
N GLY A 327 -9.84 29.37 -6.50
CA GLY A 327 -9.98 30.17 -5.28
C GLY A 327 -9.71 29.39 -3.99
N TYR A 328 -9.82 28.06 -4.03
CA TYR A 328 -9.37 27.19 -2.96
C TYR A 328 -7.90 26.81 -3.15
N THR A 329 -7.17 26.64 -2.05
CA THR A 329 -5.78 26.18 -2.08
C THR A 329 -5.52 25.16 -0.96
N PHE A 330 -4.83 24.07 -1.27
CA PHE A 330 -4.34 23.10 -0.29
C PHE A 330 -3.05 23.64 0.34
N VAL A 331 -3.05 23.76 1.66
CA VAL A 331 -1.99 24.42 2.44
C VAL A 331 -1.62 23.63 3.68
N ASP A 332 -0.47 23.91 4.28
CA ASP A 332 -0.13 23.44 5.63
C ASP A 332 -0.80 24.31 6.70
N SER A 333 -0.58 23.99 7.97
CA SER A 333 -1.15 24.75 9.10
C SER A 333 -0.66 26.20 9.19
N SER A 334 0.40 26.55 8.44
CA SER A 334 0.93 27.91 8.34
C SER A 334 0.47 28.66 7.07
N GLY A 335 -0.37 28.04 6.25
CA GLY A 335 -0.85 28.61 4.99
C GLY A 335 0.10 28.46 3.80
N LYS A 336 1.18 27.68 3.93
CA LYS A 336 2.09 27.41 2.80
C LYS A 336 1.56 26.29 1.91
N PRO A 337 1.84 26.26 0.60
CA PRO A 337 1.30 25.24 -0.29
C PRO A 337 1.63 23.81 0.17
N ALA A 338 0.60 22.96 0.26
CA ALA A 338 0.70 21.55 0.62
C ALA A 338 0.10 20.71 -0.51
N PRO A 339 0.93 20.08 -1.37
CA PRO A 339 0.43 19.37 -2.54
C PRO A 339 -0.36 18.12 -2.20
N VAL A 340 -1.46 17.92 -2.93
CA VAL A 340 -2.12 16.62 -3.08
C VAL A 340 -1.29 15.80 -4.06
N VAL A 341 -1.01 14.55 -3.72
CA VAL A 341 -0.23 13.65 -4.57
C VAL A 341 -1.16 12.89 -5.50
N THR A 342 -0.94 13.03 -6.80
CA THR A 342 -1.73 12.36 -7.83
C THR A 342 -0.92 11.25 -8.46
N ILE A 343 -1.47 10.04 -8.49
CA ILE A 343 -0.91 8.89 -9.21
C ILE A 343 -1.87 8.56 -10.35
N ALA A 344 -1.38 8.58 -11.58
CA ALA A 344 -2.18 8.32 -12.77
C ALA A 344 -1.59 7.15 -13.55
N VAL A 345 -2.38 6.10 -13.78
CA VAL A 345 -1.98 4.95 -14.60
C VAL A 345 -2.36 5.25 -16.04
N LEU A 346 -1.39 5.73 -16.82
CA LEU A 346 -1.58 6.23 -18.18
C LEU A 346 -0.54 5.63 -19.13
N PRO A 347 -0.83 5.58 -20.44
CA PRO A 347 0.14 5.17 -21.45
C PRO A 347 1.42 6.02 -21.39
N GLU A 348 2.54 5.43 -21.79
CA GLU A 348 3.80 6.15 -21.94
C GLU A 348 3.67 7.32 -22.94
N GLY A 349 4.42 8.39 -22.70
CA GLY A 349 4.35 9.61 -23.52
C GLY A 349 3.17 10.51 -23.19
N THR A 350 2.34 10.16 -22.21
CA THR A 350 1.26 11.04 -21.73
C THR A 350 1.82 12.20 -20.90
N THR A 351 1.36 13.40 -21.18
CA THR A 351 1.57 14.60 -20.35
C THR A 351 0.24 15.21 -19.96
N SER A 352 0.23 16.28 -19.16
CA SER A 352 -1.00 17.04 -18.96
C SER A 352 -0.76 18.54 -18.95
N TRP A 353 -1.83 19.27 -19.20
CA TRP A 353 -1.86 20.72 -19.10
C TRP A 353 -2.96 21.16 -18.15
N THR A 354 -2.68 22.22 -17.39
CA THR A 354 -3.71 22.90 -16.62
C THR A 354 -4.67 23.61 -17.57
N TRP A 355 -5.96 23.33 -17.42
CA TRP A 355 -7.04 23.89 -18.23
C TRP A 355 -8.02 24.63 -17.32
N LEU A 356 -8.19 25.93 -17.52
CA LEU A 356 -9.00 26.76 -16.63
C LEU A 356 -10.32 27.16 -17.29
N PRO A 357 -11.48 26.79 -16.70
CA PRO A 357 -12.77 27.36 -17.08
C PRO A 357 -12.88 28.83 -16.62
N PRO A 358 -13.80 29.62 -17.22
CA PRO A 358 -13.95 31.05 -16.91
C PRO A 358 -14.47 31.31 -15.48
N SER A 359 -15.19 30.36 -14.90
CA SER A 359 -15.76 30.47 -13.56
C SER A 359 -15.66 29.15 -12.79
N PRO A 360 -15.69 29.21 -11.45
CA PRO A 360 -15.93 28.04 -10.60
C PRO A 360 -17.17 27.27 -11.05
N SER A 361 -17.17 25.97 -10.84
CA SER A 361 -18.31 25.11 -11.15
C SER A 361 -18.43 23.97 -10.14
N SER A 362 -19.65 23.44 -10.01
CA SER A 362 -19.89 22.23 -9.23
C SER A 362 -19.10 21.05 -9.80
N ALA A 363 -18.60 20.19 -8.92
CA ALA A 363 -17.93 18.93 -9.27
C ALA A 363 -18.82 18.01 -10.13
N THR A 364 -20.14 18.15 -10.04
CA THR A 364 -21.12 17.35 -10.80
C THR A 364 -21.63 18.04 -12.05
N SER A 365 -21.05 19.18 -12.45
CA SER A 365 -21.48 19.94 -13.62
C SER A 365 -20.40 19.92 -14.71
N PRO A 366 -20.79 19.98 -16.00
CA PRO A 366 -19.86 20.17 -17.10
C PRO A 366 -19.02 21.43 -16.94
N LEU A 367 -17.77 21.39 -17.40
CA LEU A 367 -16.91 22.56 -17.50
C LEU A 367 -16.75 22.92 -18.97
N ALA A 368 -17.29 24.07 -19.38
CA ALA A 368 -17.22 24.56 -20.74
C ALA A 368 -16.27 25.76 -20.87
N GLN A 369 -15.87 26.07 -22.10
CA GLN A 369 -15.18 27.32 -22.48
C GLN A 369 -13.85 27.60 -21.75
N GLY A 370 -13.19 26.59 -21.21
CA GLY A 370 -11.86 26.77 -20.62
C GLY A 370 -10.74 26.78 -21.65
N SER A 371 -9.55 27.12 -21.18
CA SER A 371 -8.34 27.22 -22.00
C SER A 371 -7.12 26.65 -21.30
N TYR A 372 -6.21 26.07 -22.07
CA TYR A 372 -4.91 25.61 -21.59
C TYR A 372 -4.06 26.79 -21.12
N LYS A 373 -3.37 26.62 -20.00
CA LYS A 373 -2.51 27.66 -19.41
C LYS A 373 -1.04 27.29 -19.43
N PHE A 374 -0.70 26.12 -18.89
CA PHE A 374 0.68 25.66 -18.81
C PHE A 374 0.75 24.13 -18.70
N PRO A 375 1.85 23.53 -19.18
CA PRO A 375 2.12 22.12 -19.00
C PRO A 375 2.43 21.80 -17.53
N ASN A 376 2.12 20.58 -17.11
CA ASN A 376 2.42 20.09 -15.77
C ASN A 376 3.66 19.19 -15.80
N THR A 377 4.47 19.26 -14.75
CA THR A 377 5.63 18.36 -14.59
C THR A 377 5.22 17.12 -13.82
N TRP A 378 5.62 15.95 -14.33
CA TRP A 378 5.32 14.66 -13.74
C TRP A 378 6.59 13.88 -13.48
N ILE A 379 6.63 13.18 -12.35
CA ILE A 379 7.64 12.16 -12.09
C ILE A 379 7.19 10.91 -12.84
N GLN A 380 8.04 10.44 -13.76
CA GLN A 380 7.76 9.26 -14.58
C GLN A 380 8.01 7.98 -13.78
N GLY A 381 7.06 7.05 -13.85
CA GLY A 381 7.18 5.68 -13.37
C GLY A 381 6.90 4.68 -14.50
N TYR A 382 7.19 3.40 -14.26
CA TYR A 382 6.93 2.36 -15.27
C TYR A 382 5.43 2.05 -15.37
N GLY A 383 4.77 2.60 -16.41
CA GLY A 383 3.34 2.47 -16.65
C GLY A 383 2.44 3.38 -15.79
N TYR A 384 3.01 4.42 -15.17
CA TYR A 384 2.26 5.41 -14.40
C TYR A 384 3.06 6.71 -14.27
N ILE A 385 2.38 7.80 -13.92
CA ILE A 385 2.98 9.10 -13.66
C ILE A 385 2.50 9.67 -12.33
N VAL A 386 3.36 10.45 -11.67
CA VAL A 386 3.07 11.04 -10.36
C VAL A 386 3.24 12.55 -10.38
N ASN A 387 2.25 13.27 -9.84
CA ASN A 387 2.37 14.70 -9.56
C ASN A 387 2.41 14.95 -8.06
N VAL A 388 3.32 15.84 -7.66
CA VAL A 388 3.59 16.21 -6.26
C VAL A 388 3.55 17.73 -6.08
N GLN A 389 2.85 18.45 -6.97
CA GLN A 389 2.85 19.91 -7.07
C GLN A 389 1.44 20.51 -7.06
N PHE A 390 0.38 19.72 -7.25
CA PHE A 390 -0.98 20.25 -7.33
C PHE A 390 -1.51 20.70 -5.97
N VAL A 391 -1.78 22.00 -5.90
CA VAL A 391 -2.25 22.67 -4.68
C VAL A 391 -3.57 23.40 -4.91
N LYS A 392 -4.15 23.36 -6.12
CA LYS A 392 -5.39 24.05 -6.45
C LYS A 392 -6.41 23.10 -7.08
N PRO A 393 -7.70 23.23 -6.74
CA PRO A 393 -8.80 22.57 -7.44
C PRO A 393 -9.00 23.17 -8.85
N VAL A 394 -8.22 22.67 -9.81
CA VAL A 394 -8.33 23.05 -11.23
C VAL A 394 -8.34 21.80 -12.10
N PRO A 395 -8.91 21.86 -13.31
CA PRO A 395 -8.82 20.75 -14.26
C PRO A 395 -7.43 20.61 -14.88
N TRP A 396 -7.04 19.35 -15.07
CA TRP A 396 -5.89 18.94 -15.86
C TRP A 396 -6.34 17.97 -16.95
N ILE A 397 -6.01 18.30 -18.19
CA ILE A 397 -6.30 17.45 -19.34
C ILE A 397 -5.04 16.67 -19.67
N PHE A 398 -5.16 15.34 -19.70
CA PHE A 398 -4.09 14.47 -20.20
C PHE A 398 -4.09 14.48 -21.72
N LEU A 399 -2.91 14.68 -22.27
CA LEU A 399 -2.62 14.73 -23.69
C LEU A 399 -1.70 13.58 -24.05
N GLY A 400 -1.98 12.89 -25.14
CA GLY A 400 -1.14 11.83 -25.68
C GLY A 400 -0.96 11.96 -27.19
N PRO A 401 -0.17 11.04 -27.79
CA PRO A 401 -0.02 10.98 -29.23
C PRO A 401 -1.40 10.92 -29.89
N PRO A 402 -1.62 11.64 -31.00
CA PRO A 402 -2.87 11.51 -31.73
C PRO A 402 -3.06 10.04 -32.14
N PRO A 403 -4.29 9.50 -32.08
CA PRO A 403 -4.53 8.15 -32.54
C PRO A 403 -4.03 8.03 -33.99
N SER A 404 -3.16 7.06 -34.24
CA SER A 404 -2.66 6.77 -35.59
C SER A 404 -3.85 6.58 -36.52
N ALA A 405 -3.82 7.19 -37.71
CA ALA A 405 -4.94 7.21 -38.67
C ALA A 405 -5.42 5.83 -39.18
N GLY A 406 -4.92 4.72 -38.63
CA GLY A 406 -5.36 3.34 -38.89
C GLY A 406 -6.15 2.68 -37.74
N SER A 407 -6.41 3.38 -36.62
CA SER A 407 -7.22 2.86 -35.50
C SER A 407 -8.50 3.68 -35.34
N ALA A 408 -9.37 3.64 -36.35
CA ALA A 408 -10.79 3.96 -36.17
C ALA A 408 -11.47 2.76 -35.48
N GLY A 409 -11.05 2.45 -34.26
CA GLY A 409 -11.77 1.56 -33.37
C GLY A 409 -12.65 2.42 -32.48
N SER A 410 -13.95 2.42 -32.74
CA SER A 410 -14.97 3.03 -31.89
C SER A 410 -14.75 2.63 -30.43
N SER A 411 -14.23 3.55 -29.60
CA SER A 411 -14.21 3.37 -28.15
C SER A 411 -15.60 3.68 -27.61
N SER A 412 -16.54 2.77 -27.85
CA SER A 412 -17.74 2.69 -27.03
C SER A 412 -17.32 2.28 -25.63
N ALA A 413 -17.46 3.20 -24.68
CA ALA A 413 -17.43 2.86 -23.28
C ALA A 413 -18.46 1.75 -23.04
N ALA A 414 -18.00 0.57 -22.63
CA ALA A 414 -18.87 -0.52 -22.25
C ALA A 414 -19.66 -0.08 -21.01
N ALA A 415 -20.92 0.29 -21.22
CA ALA A 415 -21.89 0.37 -20.14
C ALA A 415 -22.03 -1.03 -19.55
N ALA A 416 -21.69 -1.17 -18.26
CA ALA A 416 -21.95 -2.39 -17.51
C ALA A 416 -23.46 -2.54 -17.34
N THR A 417 -24.09 -3.32 -18.20
CA THR A 417 -25.49 -3.74 -18.05
C THR A 417 -25.56 -4.76 -16.92
N THR A 418 -26.03 -4.35 -15.75
CA THR A 418 -26.47 -5.25 -14.69
C THR A 418 -27.77 -5.92 -15.11
N THR A 419 -27.70 -7.20 -15.49
CA THR A 419 -28.87 -8.04 -15.71
C THR A 419 -29.49 -8.38 -14.35
N ALA A 420 -30.67 -7.83 -14.07
CA ALA A 420 -31.50 -8.27 -12.95
C ALA A 420 -32.18 -9.59 -13.31
N THR A 421 -31.84 -10.67 -12.60
CA THR A 421 -32.52 -11.96 -12.71
C THR A 421 -33.83 -11.90 -11.94
N THR A 422 -34.94 -11.69 -12.64
CA THR A 422 -36.29 -11.92 -12.11
C THR A 422 -36.60 -13.42 -12.16
N THR A 423 -36.65 -14.07 -11.00
CA THR A 423 -37.15 -15.44 -10.85
C THR A 423 -38.68 -15.38 -10.72
N SER A 424 -39.40 -15.72 -11.79
CA SER A 424 -40.86 -15.91 -11.75
C SER A 424 -41.18 -17.38 -11.46
N SER A 425 -41.79 -17.63 -10.29
CA SER A 425 -42.36 -18.92 -9.91
C SER A 425 -43.71 -19.13 -10.61
N THR A 426 -43.82 -20.18 -11.41
CA THR A 426 -45.05 -20.59 -12.09
C THR A 426 -45.93 -21.40 -11.13
N SER A 427 -47.12 -20.89 -10.82
CA SER A 427 -48.20 -21.64 -10.16
C SER A 427 -49.05 -22.36 -11.21
N THR A 428 -49.05 -23.68 -11.19
CA THR A 428 -49.96 -24.53 -11.97
C THR A 428 -51.30 -24.65 -11.25
N THR A 429 -52.37 -24.17 -11.88
CA THR A 429 -53.75 -24.56 -11.57
C THR A 429 -54.26 -25.46 -12.68
N THR A 430 -54.53 -26.72 -12.34
CA THR A 430 -55.25 -27.69 -13.16
C THR A 430 -56.71 -27.77 -12.70
N SER A 431 -57.63 -27.71 -13.65
CA SER A 431 -59.05 -28.00 -13.49
C SER A 431 -59.44 -29.13 -14.45
N SER A 432 -59.64 -30.33 -13.90
CA SER A 432 -60.52 -31.42 -14.35
C SER A 432 -60.33 -32.63 -13.45
#